data_AF-A0A7H0HG63-F1
#
_entry.id   AF-A0A7H0HG63-F1
#
_cell.length_a   1.000
_cell.length_b   1.000
_cell.length_c   1.000
_cell.angle_alpha   90.00
_cell.angle_beta   90.00
_cell.angle_gamma   90.00
#
_symmetry.space_group_name_H-M   'P 1'
#
loop_
_entity.id
_entity.type
_entity.pdbx_description
1 polymer ?
#
loop_
_entity_poly.entity_id
_entity_poly.type
_entity_poly.pdbx_seq_one_letter_code
_entity_poly.pdbx_strand_id
1 'polypeptide(L)'
;MKNQPTTLWLCTAAASAAMALVACGGGGGGNEPSTPPASGPSTQELVQKYVQANEALLAQRMLDSGAERYSLLDTCYLGNGSTKAMLVSNWNATQAQNSAYLVGRKMANVQVLAERKTTNADGSARHEVDIGYDEQYTDGTAVLGQVETLVAGSTSGACATPQTGEALRVLGNRRVVNVGLVSRNRLQVFRKLTDGQPAATEYQLRREVLFNLTDPSKTTTYAVISWASGRAGAAPHSLKLLSPRIARDAAEMQGVSGNANWTDGDRFRNCRSNADNSEANAATADCTKLGFGTDAWGSSVTRFDVEGFAAGDTRFANWGLDKAGAEVTFAIHADDGWKTVNGQQGKTPIATYTLKVKNAAYPLAQFSPQAYPQFLTISPTEAEIVAAFKTGGGTAQVELQAATPPAGGLPMARSSLYSFRQGAKAASATGPATVRTASMPGTVGADGKTASIPFGGKPDGAAATSYAEFGLTYTDRNGREMHYTLQYQ
;
A
#
# COMPACT_ATOMS: atom_id res chain seq x y z
N MET A 1 2.43 -41.94 8.39
CA MET A 1 1.51 -42.80 7.63
C MET A 1 0.37 -41.94 7.12
N LYS A 2 0.10 -42.05 5.83
CA LYS A 2 -0.84 -41.25 5.02
C LYS A 2 -2.27 -41.51 5.47
N ASN A 3 -3.08 -40.46 5.60
CA ASN A 3 -4.54 -40.54 5.55
C ASN A 3 -5.07 -39.39 4.70
N GLN A 4 -5.44 -39.69 3.45
CA GLN A 4 -6.63 -39.10 2.83
C GLN A 4 -7.87 -39.70 3.52
N PRO A 5 -9.05 -39.07 3.40
CA PRO A 5 -10.02 -39.51 2.37
C PRO A 5 -10.76 -38.38 1.61
N THR A 6 -10.97 -38.62 0.31
CA THR A 6 -12.19 -38.46 -0.54
C THR A 6 -13.15 -37.27 -0.34
N THR A 7 -13.71 -36.63 -1.38
CA THR A 7 -14.68 -37.17 -2.38
C THR A 7 -14.87 -36.12 -3.51
N LEU A 8 -14.61 -36.34 -4.81
CA LEU A 8 -15.34 -37.07 -5.89
C LEU A 8 -16.65 -36.42 -6.37
N TRP A 9 -16.69 -35.89 -7.61
CA TRP A 9 -17.81 -35.80 -8.58
C TRP A 9 -17.21 -35.35 -9.94
N LEU A 10 -17.50 -35.87 -11.13
CA LEU A 10 -18.03 -37.15 -11.61
C LEU A 10 -17.67 -37.18 -13.12
N CYS A 11 -17.08 -38.27 -13.61
CA CYS A 11 -16.69 -38.41 -15.01
C CYS A 11 -17.88 -38.68 -15.93
N THR A 12 -17.79 -38.12 -17.14
CA THR A 12 -18.51 -38.49 -18.36
C THR A 12 -18.14 -39.88 -18.84
N ALA A 13 -19.12 -40.61 -19.37
CA ALA A 13 -18.91 -41.80 -20.19
C ALA A 13 -19.85 -41.75 -21.40
N ALA A 14 -19.30 -41.80 -22.61
CA ALA A 14 -19.90 -42.41 -23.80
C ALA A 14 -18.85 -42.61 -24.90
N ALA A 15 -18.44 -43.88 -25.03
CA ALA A 15 -18.10 -44.65 -26.22
C ALA A 15 -17.76 -43.96 -27.57
N SER A 16 -16.52 -44.20 -28.02
CA SER A 16 -16.08 -44.74 -29.32
C SER A 16 -16.92 -44.54 -30.59
N ALA A 17 -16.25 -44.01 -31.63
CA ALA A 17 -16.36 -44.49 -33.01
C ALA A 17 -15.05 -44.23 -33.77
N ALA A 18 -14.47 -45.29 -34.33
CA ALA A 18 -13.35 -45.24 -35.26
C ALA A 18 -13.86 -45.06 -36.70
N MET A 19 -13.15 -44.26 -37.51
CA MET A 19 -13.04 -44.51 -38.95
C MET A 19 -11.65 -44.07 -39.43
N ALA A 20 -10.95 -45.02 -40.04
CA ALA A 20 -9.71 -44.83 -40.78
C ALA A 20 -10.03 -44.62 -42.26
N LEU A 21 -9.27 -43.78 -42.96
CA LEU A 21 -8.98 -43.95 -44.40
C LEU A 21 -7.75 -43.13 -44.84
N VAL A 22 -6.65 -43.86 -44.97
CA VAL A 22 -5.56 -43.87 -45.97
C VAL A 22 -5.39 -42.68 -46.94
N ALA A 23 -4.16 -42.17 -47.02
CA ALA A 23 -3.48 -41.93 -48.30
C ALA A 23 -1.97 -42.20 -48.16
N CYS A 24 -1.49 -43.16 -48.95
CA CYS A 24 -0.07 -43.51 -49.15
C CYS A 24 0.48 -42.78 -50.39
N GLY A 25 1.74 -42.37 -50.31
CA GLY A 25 2.61 -41.94 -51.41
C GLY A 25 3.90 -41.40 -50.77
N GLY A 26 4.97 -42.18 -50.62
CA GLY A 26 5.95 -42.53 -51.65
C GLY A 26 6.78 -41.29 -52.01
N GLY A 27 8.08 -41.15 -51.81
CA GLY A 27 9.21 -42.00 -51.46
C GLY A 27 10.49 -41.20 -51.82
N GLY A 28 11.63 -41.48 -51.20
CA GLY A 28 12.92 -40.92 -51.63
C GLY A 28 13.81 -40.46 -50.48
N GLY A 29 14.85 -41.24 -50.19
CA GLY A 29 15.82 -40.97 -49.15
C GLY A 29 16.67 -39.73 -49.43
N GLY A 30 16.84 -38.93 -48.38
CA GLY A 30 17.86 -37.91 -48.24
C GLY A 30 18.17 -37.80 -46.75
N ASN A 31 19.23 -38.46 -46.29
CA ASN A 31 19.83 -38.20 -44.98
C ASN A 31 20.55 -36.84 -45.06
N GLU A 32 19.78 -35.76 -45.03
CA GLU A 32 20.30 -34.50 -44.52
C GLU A 32 20.14 -34.54 -43.00
N PRO A 33 21.19 -34.21 -42.22
CA PRO A 33 21.00 -33.98 -40.80
C PRO A 33 20.05 -32.79 -40.69
N SER A 34 18.81 -33.06 -40.25
CA SER A 34 17.88 -32.01 -39.89
C SER A 34 18.57 -31.14 -38.84
N THR A 35 18.95 -29.92 -39.24
CA THR A 35 19.38 -28.89 -38.30
C THR A 35 18.34 -28.86 -37.19
N PRO A 36 18.73 -29.07 -35.92
CA PRO A 36 17.79 -28.95 -34.82
C PRO A 36 17.08 -27.60 -34.97
N PRO A 37 15.74 -27.52 -34.85
CA PRO A 37 15.07 -26.24 -34.86
C PRO A 37 15.78 -25.35 -33.86
N ALA A 38 16.15 -24.12 -34.28
CA ALA A 38 16.86 -23.18 -33.43
C ALA A 38 16.16 -23.16 -32.07
N SER A 39 16.88 -23.55 -31.02
CA SER A 39 16.32 -23.58 -29.67
C SER A 39 15.77 -22.18 -29.41
N GLY A 40 14.46 -22.10 -29.12
CA GLY A 40 13.85 -20.83 -28.72
C GLY A 40 14.62 -20.19 -27.56
N PRO A 41 14.44 -18.87 -27.34
CA PRO A 41 15.17 -18.17 -26.30
C PRO A 41 15.01 -18.88 -24.96
N SER A 42 16.13 -19.09 -24.27
CA SER A 42 16.15 -19.61 -22.91
C SER A 42 15.38 -18.67 -21.97
N THR A 43 14.88 -19.22 -20.86
CA THR A 43 14.20 -18.44 -19.81
C THR A 43 15.08 -17.30 -19.31
N GLN A 44 16.39 -17.53 -19.19
CA GLN A 44 17.35 -16.52 -18.78
C GLN A 44 17.44 -15.36 -19.79
N GLU A 45 17.47 -15.65 -21.10
CA GLU A 45 17.48 -14.62 -22.14
C GLU A 45 16.16 -13.81 -22.15
N LEU A 46 15.02 -14.46 -21.92
CA LEU A 46 13.73 -13.78 -21.80
C LEU A 46 13.71 -12.83 -20.59
N VAL A 47 14.19 -13.29 -19.43
CA VAL A 47 14.26 -12.47 -18.22
C VAL A 47 15.22 -11.29 -18.41
N GLN A 48 16.38 -11.50 -19.02
CA GLN A 48 17.32 -10.41 -19.32
C GLN A 48 16.72 -9.35 -20.24
N LYS A 49 15.99 -9.76 -21.29
CA LYS A 49 15.26 -8.83 -22.17
C LYS A 49 14.20 -8.05 -21.42
N TYR A 50 13.46 -8.69 -20.52
CA TYR A 50 12.47 -8.02 -19.67
C TYR A 50 13.13 -6.96 -18.76
N VAL A 51 14.24 -7.32 -18.10
CA VAL A 51 14.99 -6.40 -17.23
C VAL A 51 15.44 -5.16 -18.01
N GLN A 52 16.07 -5.36 -19.18
CA GLN A 52 16.52 -4.26 -20.04
C GLN A 52 15.34 -3.36 -20.46
N ALA A 53 14.21 -3.94 -20.84
CA ALA A 53 13.02 -3.18 -21.21
C ALA A 53 12.45 -2.37 -20.03
N ASN A 54 12.40 -2.97 -18.82
CA ASN A 54 11.88 -2.30 -17.63
C ASN A 54 12.78 -1.14 -17.17
N GLU A 55 14.10 -1.29 -17.26
CA GLU A 55 15.05 -0.22 -16.96
C GLU A 55 15.00 0.91 -17.99
N ALA A 56 14.94 0.57 -19.29
CA ALA A 56 14.85 1.54 -20.37
C ALA A 56 13.61 2.43 -20.25
N LEU A 57 12.49 1.87 -19.76
CA LEU A 57 11.21 2.56 -19.63
C LEU A 57 11.28 3.85 -18.79
N LEU A 58 12.13 3.87 -17.75
CA LEU A 58 12.27 4.99 -16.83
C LEU A 58 13.73 5.45 -16.70
N ALA A 59 14.57 5.17 -17.69
CA ALA A 59 16.00 5.48 -17.62
C ALA A 59 16.28 6.99 -17.52
N GLN A 60 15.50 7.82 -18.21
CA GLN A 60 15.79 9.26 -18.35
C GLN A 60 14.68 10.18 -17.83
N ARG A 61 13.41 9.75 -17.88
CA ARG A 61 12.26 10.59 -17.52
C ARG A 61 11.06 9.77 -17.11
N MET A 62 10.10 10.44 -16.48
CA MET A 62 8.75 9.91 -16.34
C MET A 62 8.02 9.97 -17.68
N LEU A 63 7.18 8.97 -17.92
CA LEU A 63 6.44 8.84 -19.17
C LEU A 63 5.17 9.68 -19.16
N ASP A 64 4.85 10.27 -20.31
CA ASP A 64 3.75 11.21 -20.44
C ASP A 64 2.39 10.48 -20.50
N SER A 65 2.38 9.22 -20.94
CA SER A 65 1.17 8.41 -21.08
C SER A 65 1.18 7.17 -20.19
N GLY A 66 0.00 6.81 -19.66
CA GLY A 66 -0.19 5.58 -18.92
C GLY A 66 0.04 4.33 -19.78
N ALA A 67 -0.31 4.40 -21.07
CA ALA A 67 -0.15 3.28 -22.00
C ALA A 67 1.33 2.89 -22.16
N GLU A 68 2.21 3.88 -22.26
CA GLU A 68 3.65 3.65 -22.31
C GLU A 68 4.17 3.17 -20.95
N ARG A 69 3.76 3.84 -19.85
CA ARG A 69 4.17 3.48 -18.48
C ARG A 69 3.85 2.04 -18.07
N TYR A 70 2.76 1.51 -18.58
CA TYR A 70 2.28 0.16 -18.25
C TYR A 70 2.34 -0.79 -19.45
N SER A 71 3.19 -0.49 -20.44
CA SER A 71 3.38 -1.29 -21.64
C SER A 71 3.82 -2.73 -21.36
N LEU A 72 4.64 -2.93 -20.33
CA LEU A 72 5.14 -4.24 -19.89
C LEU A 72 4.15 -5.07 -19.06
N LEU A 73 2.96 -4.54 -18.75
CA LEU A 73 1.90 -5.31 -18.11
C LEU A 73 1.14 -6.14 -19.16
N ASP A 74 0.76 -7.36 -18.81
CA ASP A 74 -0.13 -8.17 -19.65
C ASP A 74 -1.54 -7.55 -19.68
N THR A 75 -2.30 -7.75 -20.77
CA THR A 75 -3.71 -7.31 -20.83
C THR A 75 -4.55 -7.92 -19.70
N CYS A 76 -4.25 -9.15 -19.28
CA CYS A 76 -4.88 -9.79 -18.12
C CYS A 76 -4.25 -9.41 -16.77
N TYR A 77 -3.44 -8.36 -16.68
CA TYR A 77 -2.84 -7.93 -15.41
C TYR A 77 -3.90 -7.67 -14.33
N LEU A 78 -3.69 -8.28 -13.17
CA LEU A 78 -4.38 -7.94 -11.93
C LEU A 78 -3.35 -7.94 -10.80
N GLY A 79 -3.07 -6.77 -10.26
CA GLY A 79 -2.16 -6.61 -9.14
C GLY A 79 -2.71 -5.63 -8.12
N ASN A 80 -2.76 -6.05 -6.85
CA ASN A 80 -3.20 -5.20 -5.73
C ASN A 80 -4.56 -4.51 -5.98
N GLY A 81 -5.51 -5.26 -6.57
CA GLY A 81 -6.86 -4.77 -6.89
C GLY A 81 -6.94 -3.78 -8.04
N SER A 82 -5.88 -3.60 -8.83
CA SER A 82 -5.85 -2.75 -10.03
C SER A 82 -5.63 -3.57 -11.29
N THR A 83 -6.40 -3.27 -12.34
CA THR A 83 -6.19 -3.81 -13.69
C THR A 83 -5.25 -2.90 -14.49
N LYS A 84 -4.67 -3.40 -15.59
CA LYS A 84 -3.84 -2.57 -16.50
C LYS A 84 -4.63 -1.35 -16.99
N ALA A 85 -5.90 -1.55 -17.37
CA ALA A 85 -6.76 -0.48 -17.86
C ALA A 85 -6.93 0.64 -16.82
N MET A 86 -7.17 0.28 -15.56
CA MET A 86 -7.27 1.27 -14.46
C MET A 86 -5.97 2.01 -14.23
N LEU A 87 -4.83 1.32 -14.28
CA LEU A 87 -3.52 1.96 -14.11
C LEU A 87 -3.24 2.95 -15.24
N VAL A 88 -3.57 2.58 -16.49
CA VAL A 88 -3.43 3.45 -17.66
C VAL A 88 -4.34 4.67 -17.54
N SER A 89 -5.62 4.49 -17.18
CA SER A 89 -6.59 5.60 -17.10
C SER A 89 -6.27 6.57 -15.97
N ASN A 90 -5.70 6.08 -14.87
CA ASN A 90 -5.40 6.88 -13.69
C ASN A 90 -4.03 7.57 -13.77
N TRP A 91 -3.26 7.37 -14.84
CA TRP A 91 -1.98 8.02 -15.02
C TRP A 91 -2.16 9.48 -15.44
N ASN A 92 -1.63 10.42 -14.63
CA ASN A 92 -1.55 11.83 -14.96
C ASN A 92 -0.27 12.48 -14.41
N ALA A 93 -0.10 13.78 -14.68
CA ALA A 93 1.07 14.55 -14.28
C ALA A 93 1.36 14.49 -12.77
N THR A 94 0.33 14.47 -11.92
CA THR A 94 0.48 14.34 -10.47
C THR A 94 1.03 12.97 -10.09
N GLN A 95 0.56 11.88 -10.72
CA GLN A 95 1.15 10.55 -10.48
C GLN A 95 2.58 10.45 -11.01
N ALA A 96 2.86 11.05 -12.17
CA ALA A 96 4.20 11.11 -12.72
C ALA A 96 5.17 11.82 -11.75
N GLN A 97 4.77 12.99 -11.21
CA GLN A 97 5.54 13.73 -10.22
C GLN A 97 5.77 12.92 -8.93
N ASN A 98 4.71 12.29 -8.39
CA ASN A 98 4.81 11.47 -7.18
C ASN A 98 5.67 10.22 -7.37
N SER A 99 5.86 9.78 -8.62
CA SER A 99 6.64 8.60 -8.97
C SER A 99 8.02 8.94 -9.56
N ALA A 100 8.41 10.22 -9.56
CA ALA A 100 9.65 10.69 -10.19
C ALA A 100 10.91 10.05 -9.61
N TYR A 101 10.86 9.58 -8.36
CA TYR A 101 11.94 8.83 -7.74
C TYR A 101 12.27 7.51 -8.48
N LEU A 102 11.37 7.00 -9.33
CA LEU A 102 11.60 5.79 -10.13
C LEU A 102 12.57 6.04 -11.30
N VAL A 103 12.83 7.30 -11.66
CA VAL A 103 13.71 7.62 -12.79
C VAL A 103 15.14 7.18 -12.50
N GLY A 104 15.73 6.43 -13.43
CA GLY A 104 17.06 5.87 -13.31
C GLY A 104 17.16 4.64 -12.40
N ARG A 105 16.04 4.07 -11.96
CA ARG A 105 16.04 2.83 -11.16
C ARG A 105 16.63 1.66 -11.94
N LYS A 106 17.25 0.72 -11.23
CA LYS A 106 17.82 -0.51 -11.81
C LYS A 106 17.33 -1.76 -11.09
N MET A 107 17.23 -2.86 -11.82
CA MET A 107 17.00 -4.19 -11.25
C MET A 107 18.35 -4.87 -11.02
N ALA A 108 18.64 -5.20 -9.76
CA ALA A 108 19.85 -5.89 -9.35
C ALA A 108 19.52 -7.29 -8.81
N ASN A 109 20.54 -8.15 -8.74
CA ASN A 109 20.42 -9.49 -8.14
C ASN A 109 19.25 -10.32 -8.70
N VAL A 110 18.99 -10.19 -10.02
CA VAL A 110 17.86 -10.84 -10.68
C VAL A 110 18.10 -12.35 -10.75
N GLN A 111 17.13 -13.12 -10.28
CA GLN A 111 17.16 -14.58 -10.25
C GLN A 111 15.82 -15.16 -10.69
N VAL A 112 15.86 -16.31 -11.39
CA VAL A 112 14.66 -17.11 -11.67
C VAL A 112 14.38 -17.98 -10.44
N LEU A 113 13.20 -17.82 -9.86
CA LEU A 113 12.75 -18.57 -8.67
C LEU A 113 11.98 -19.83 -9.07
N ALA A 114 11.14 -19.73 -10.11
CA ALA A 114 10.37 -20.84 -10.63
C ALA A 114 10.02 -20.62 -12.11
N GLU A 115 9.87 -21.71 -12.84
CA GLU A 115 9.43 -21.73 -14.24
C GLU A 115 8.29 -22.74 -14.41
N ARG A 116 7.25 -22.35 -15.14
CA ARG A 116 6.10 -23.20 -15.47
C ARG A 116 5.76 -23.05 -16.95
N LYS A 117 5.83 -24.16 -17.69
CA LYS A 117 5.34 -24.25 -19.07
C LYS A 117 4.10 -25.14 -19.08
N THR A 118 2.97 -24.55 -19.43
CA THR A 118 1.66 -25.22 -19.42
C THR A 118 0.92 -24.98 -20.72
N THR A 119 -0.13 -25.76 -20.93
CA THR A 119 -1.09 -25.55 -22.01
C THR A 119 -2.41 -25.13 -21.38
N ASN A 120 -2.97 -24.02 -21.85
CA ASN A 120 -4.28 -23.56 -21.42
C ASN A 120 -5.38 -24.53 -21.91
N ALA A 121 -6.58 -24.41 -21.34
CA ALA A 121 -7.71 -25.28 -21.70
C ALA A 121 -8.11 -25.19 -23.18
N ASP A 122 -7.80 -24.06 -23.85
CA ASP A 122 -8.03 -23.85 -25.28
C ASP A 122 -6.89 -24.38 -26.18
N GLY A 123 -5.89 -25.06 -25.61
CA GLY A 123 -4.75 -25.61 -26.33
C GLY A 123 -3.58 -24.63 -26.54
N SER A 124 -3.73 -23.36 -26.15
CA SER A 124 -2.65 -22.37 -26.30
C SER A 124 -1.53 -22.54 -25.27
N ALA A 125 -0.28 -22.32 -25.67
CA ALA A 125 0.87 -22.46 -24.78
C ALA A 125 1.01 -21.25 -23.84
N ARG A 126 1.39 -21.52 -22.59
CA ARG A 126 1.64 -20.53 -21.55
C ARG A 126 2.98 -20.79 -20.86
N HIS A 127 3.76 -19.75 -20.69
CA HIS A 127 5.05 -19.81 -20.01
C HIS A 127 5.08 -18.76 -18.91
N GLU A 128 5.07 -19.20 -17.64
CA GLU A 128 5.22 -18.33 -16.49
C GLU A 128 6.60 -18.47 -15.86
N VAL A 129 7.14 -17.34 -15.41
CA VAL A 129 8.44 -17.26 -14.74
C VAL A 129 8.26 -16.38 -13.51
N ASP A 130 8.54 -16.92 -12.33
CA ASP A 130 8.65 -16.12 -11.12
C ASP A 130 10.11 -15.66 -10.99
N ILE A 131 10.31 -14.34 -10.88
CA ILE A 131 11.64 -13.76 -10.69
C ILE A 131 11.76 -13.13 -9.30
N GLY A 132 12.95 -13.20 -8.74
CA GLY A 132 13.38 -12.46 -7.56
C GLY A 132 14.38 -11.39 -7.96
N TYR A 133 14.30 -10.20 -7.38
CA TYR A 133 15.25 -9.11 -7.67
C TYR A 133 15.25 -8.04 -6.57
N ASP A 134 16.27 -7.20 -6.59
CA ASP A 134 16.32 -5.95 -5.83
C ASP A 134 16.10 -4.76 -6.78
N GLU A 135 15.46 -3.70 -6.32
CA GLU A 135 15.40 -2.42 -7.06
C GLU A 135 16.34 -1.40 -6.43
N GLN A 136 17.27 -0.86 -7.20
CA GLN A 136 18.19 0.18 -6.76
C GLN A 136 17.72 1.54 -7.29
N TYR A 137 17.74 2.55 -6.43
CA TYR A 137 17.30 3.91 -6.72
C TYR A 137 18.46 4.89 -6.76
N THR A 138 18.30 5.97 -7.52
CA THR A 138 19.33 7.01 -7.69
C THR A 138 19.59 7.81 -6.41
N ASP A 139 18.65 7.80 -5.46
CA ASP A 139 18.78 8.38 -4.12
C ASP A 139 19.62 7.53 -3.15
N GLY A 140 20.18 6.40 -3.61
CA GLY A 140 21.02 5.49 -2.83
C GLY A 140 20.24 4.49 -1.97
N THR A 141 18.91 4.54 -1.98
CA THR A 141 18.06 3.52 -1.33
C THR A 141 17.81 2.35 -2.27
N ALA A 142 17.34 1.23 -1.72
CA ALA A 142 17.00 0.05 -2.49
C ALA A 142 15.75 -0.63 -1.93
N VAL A 143 14.95 -1.29 -2.76
CA VAL A 143 13.94 -2.25 -2.31
C VAL A 143 14.52 -3.65 -2.46
N LEU A 144 14.60 -4.40 -1.38
CA LEU A 144 15.22 -5.73 -1.38
C LEU A 144 14.21 -6.87 -1.52
N GLY A 145 14.58 -7.95 -2.21
CA GLY A 145 13.83 -9.21 -2.26
C GLY A 145 12.43 -9.08 -2.84
N GLN A 146 12.28 -8.31 -3.93
CA GLN A 146 11.04 -8.29 -4.70
C GLN A 146 10.82 -9.62 -5.40
N VAL A 147 9.55 -9.98 -5.57
CA VAL A 147 9.12 -11.16 -6.33
C VAL A 147 8.04 -10.73 -7.31
N GLU A 148 8.18 -11.12 -8.57
CA GLU A 148 7.23 -10.81 -9.63
C GLU A 148 6.96 -12.04 -10.49
N THR A 149 5.70 -12.24 -10.89
CA THR A 149 5.32 -13.29 -11.84
C THR A 149 5.18 -12.70 -13.23
N LEU A 150 6.02 -13.20 -14.14
CA LEU A 150 6.04 -12.84 -15.54
C LEU A 150 5.38 -13.93 -16.39
N VAL A 151 4.80 -13.55 -17.53
CA VAL A 151 4.17 -14.46 -18.48
C VAL A 151 4.57 -14.16 -19.92
N ALA A 152 4.85 -15.21 -20.67
CA ALA A 152 4.96 -15.25 -22.13
C ALA A 152 4.00 -16.33 -22.68
N GLY A 153 3.73 -16.29 -23.98
CA GLY A 153 2.67 -17.05 -24.61
C GLY A 153 1.29 -16.44 -24.31
N SER A 154 0.28 -17.30 -24.22
CA SER A 154 -1.14 -16.96 -24.08
C SER A 154 -1.59 -16.88 -22.62
N THR A 155 -2.34 -15.83 -22.28
CA THR A 155 -3.05 -15.68 -21.00
C THR A 155 -4.52 -16.09 -21.08
N SER A 156 -4.88 -16.95 -22.03
CA SER A 156 -6.24 -17.49 -22.14
C SER A 156 -6.73 -18.13 -20.83
N GLY A 157 -8.02 -17.94 -20.54
CA GLY A 157 -8.65 -18.34 -19.28
C GLY A 157 -8.31 -17.48 -18.06
N ALA A 158 -7.37 -16.53 -18.17
CA ALA A 158 -7.01 -15.66 -17.05
C ALA A 158 -7.86 -14.37 -16.95
N CYS A 159 -8.40 -13.90 -18.07
CA CYS A 159 -9.33 -12.78 -18.12
C CYS A 159 -10.17 -12.82 -19.40
N ALA A 160 -11.12 -11.89 -19.54
CA ALA A 160 -12.05 -11.84 -20.67
C ALA A 160 -11.39 -11.54 -22.03
N THR A 161 -10.25 -10.83 -22.04
CA THR A 161 -9.52 -10.48 -23.27
C THR A 161 -8.06 -10.86 -23.10
N PRO A 162 -7.71 -12.13 -23.35
CA PRO A 162 -6.36 -12.62 -23.18
C PRO A 162 -5.39 -12.02 -24.20
N GLN A 163 -4.11 -12.02 -23.83
CA GLN A 163 -3.01 -11.60 -24.70
C GLN A 163 -2.12 -12.81 -25.00
N THR A 164 -1.67 -12.90 -26.25
CA THR A 164 -0.64 -13.84 -26.67
C THR A 164 0.60 -13.06 -27.12
N GLY A 165 1.79 -13.49 -26.70
CA GLY A 165 3.04 -12.91 -27.18
C GLY A 165 4.28 -13.52 -26.54
N GLU A 166 5.39 -13.49 -27.27
CA GLU A 166 6.66 -14.14 -26.89
C GLU A 166 7.46 -13.40 -25.80
N ALA A 167 7.27 -12.08 -25.67
CA ALA A 167 7.96 -11.29 -24.66
C ALA A 167 7.35 -11.49 -23.28
N LEU A 168 8.17 -11.55 -22.23
CA LEU A 168 7.68 -11.58 -20.85
C LEU A 168 6.96 -10.29 -20.50
N ARG A 169 5.82 -10.45 -19.83
CA ARG A 169 4.95 -9.37 -19.36
C ARG A 169 4.56 -9.63 -17.92
N VAL A 170 4.33 -8.59 -17.15
CA VAL A 170 3.90 -8.72 -15.75
C VAL A 170 2.43 -9.11 -15.69
N LEU A 171 2.13 -10.19 -14.98
CA LEU A 171 0.76 -10.68 -14.81
C LEU A 171 0.08 -10.14 -13.54
N GLY A 172 0.89 -9.66 -12.60
CA GLY A 172 0.45 -9.18 -11.29
C GLY A 172 0.16 -10.31 -10.30
N ASN A 173 0.03 -9.95 -9.03
CA ASN A 173 -0.10 -10.88 -7.91
C ASN A 173 -1.52 -11.44 -7.68
N ARG A 174 -2.46 -11.16 -8.59
CA ARG A 174 -3.85 -11.62 -8.57
C ARG A 174 -4.66 -11.22 -7.33
N ARG A 175 -4.16 -10.29 -6.52
CA ARG A 175 -4.91 -9.79 -5.36
C ARG A 175 -6.05 -8.90 -5.82
N VAL A 176 -7.22 -9.05 -5.20
CA VAL A 176 -8.42 -8.25 -5.50
C VAL A 176 -8.41 -6.90 -4.79
N VAL A 177 -7.55 -6.74 -3.78
CA VAL A 177 -7.27 -5.48 -3.08
C VAL A 177 -5.77 -5.30 -2.88
N ASN A 178 -5.34 -4.08 -2.61
CA ASN A 178 -3.99 -3.82 -2.13
C ASN A 178 -3.93 -4.09 -0.64
N VAL A 179 -2.96 -4.89 -0.20
CA VAL A 179 -2.63 -5.09 1.22
C VAL A 179 -1.13 -4.93 1.42
N GLY A 180 -0.75 -4.12 2.41
CA GLY A 180 0.63 -3.89 2.79
C GLY A 180 0.77 -3.56 4.27
N LEU A 181 1.97 -3.79 4.79
CA LEU A 181 2.35 -3.46 6.16
C LEU A 181 3.53 -2.50 6.10
N VAL A 182 3.43 -1.38 6.82
CA VAL A 182 4.53 -0.42 6.95
C VAL A 182 4.73 -0.12 8.42
N SER A 183 5.90 -0.45 8.94
CA SER A 183 6.28 -0.07 10.29
C SER A 183 6.68 1.40 10.34
N ARG A 184 6.21 2.12 11.35
CA ARG A 184 6.42 3.58 11.45
C ARG A 184 6.97 3.98 12.80
N ASN A 185 7.95 4.86 12.75
CA ASN A 185 8.33 5.73 13.85
C ASN A 185 7.83 7.14 13.54
N ARG A 186 6.99 7.71 14.40
CA ARG A 186 6.41 9.03 14.19
C ARG A 186 6.80 10.00 15.30
N LEU A 187 7.13 11.22 14.91
CA LEU A 187 7.18 12.39 15.78
C LEU A 187 6.03 13.31 15.41
N GLN A 188 5.12 13.55 16.36
CA GLN A 188 4.02 14.48 16.21
C GLN A 188 4.30 15.70 17.07
N VAL A 189 4.22 16.87 16.46
CA VAL A 189 4.35 18.18 17.10
C VAL A 189 2.98 18.83 17.07
N PHE A 190 2.48 19.25 18.23
CA PHE A 190 1.15 19.83 18.37
C PHE A 190 1.23 21.33 18.69
N ARG A 191 0.44 22.07 17.93
CA ARG A 191 0.22 23.50 18.05
C ARG A 191 -1.27 23.76 18.16
N LYS A 192 -1.64 24.83 18.85
CA LYS A 192 -3.02 25.27 18.93
C LYS A 192 -3.42 25.92 17.61
N LEU A 193 -4.56 25.52 17.06
CA LEU A 193 -5.14 26.19 15.90
C LEU A 193 -5.70 27.58 16.23
N THR A 194 -5.70 28.01 17.50
CA THR A 194 -6.11 29.36 17.89
C THR A 194 -5.07 30.40 17.51
N ASP A 195 -3.79 30.14 17.81
CA ASP A 195 -2.71 31.13 17.82
C ASP A 195 -1.35 30.58 17.36
N GLY A 196 -1.24 29.28 17.06
CA GLY A 196 0.02 28.64 16.68
C GLY A 196 0.96 28.36 17.84
N GLN A 197 0.56 28.60 19.09
CA GLN A 197 1.38 28.28 20.26
C GLN A 197 1.44 26.77 20.54
N PRO A 198 2.47 26.26 21.23
CA PRO A 198 2.53 24.87 21.67
C PRO A 198 1.25 24.43 22.42
N ALA A 199 0.78 23.22 22.10
CA ALA A 199 -0.30 22.57 22.85
C ALA A 199 0.21 22.09 24.22
N ALA A 200 -0.70 21.75 25.14
CA ALA A 200 -0.33 21.25 26.48
C ALA A 200 0.52 19.96 26.43
N THR A 201 0.24 19.09 25.47
CA THR A 201 1.14 18.00 25.06
C THR A 201 1.78 18.43 23.75
N GLU A 202 2.97 19.03 23.83
CA GLU A 202 3.63 19.58 22.64
C GLU A 202 4.13 18.48 21.70
N TYR A 203 4.63 17.38 22.26
CA TYR A 203 5.26 16.32 21.48
C TYR A 203 4.69 14.95 21.83
N GLN A 204 4.57 14.10 20.81
CA GLN A 204 4.28 12.67 20.98
C GLN A 204 5.12 11.86 20.01
N LEU A 205 5.81 10.85 20.53
CA LEU A 205 6.40 9.79 19.73
C LEU A 205 5.41 8.64 19.59
N ARG A 206 5.43 7.99 18.42
CA ARG A 206 4.59 6.83 18.15
C ARG A 206 5.37 5.75 17.42
N ARG A 207 5.22 4.51 17.89
CA ARG A 207 5.62 3.29 17.17
C ARG A 207 4.37 2.57 16.74
N GLU A 208 4.22 2.33 15.45
CA GLU A 208 3.02 1.70 14.91
C GLU A 208 3.29 0.87 13.67
N VAL A 209 2.34 0.02 13.32
CA VAL A 209 2.23 -0.57 11.98
C VAL A 209 1.04 0.06 11.29
N LEU A 210 1.29 0.65 10.12
CA LEU A 210 0.25 1.03 9.19
C LEU A 210 -0.23 -0.19 8.42
N PHE A 211 -1.55 -0.36 8.36
CA PHE A 211 -2.21 -1.29 7.45
C PHE A 211 -2.56 -0.57 6.14
N ASN A 212 -1.74 -0.76 5.11
CA ASN A 212 -1.98 -0.18 3.80
C ASN A 212 -2.98 -1.03 3.01
N LEU A 213 -4.27 -0.91 3.37
CA LEU A 213 -5.38 -1.57 2.69
C LEU A 213 -6.16 -0.56 1.84
N THR A 214 -6.19 -0.77 0.52
CA THR A 214 -6.99 0.01 -0.43
C THR A 214 -7.72 -0.92 -1.40
N ASP A 215 -8.88 -0.49 -1.90
CA ASP A 215 -9.71 -1.27 -2.82
C ASP A 215 -10.02 -0.45 -4.08
N PRO A 216 -9.06 -0.37 -5.04
CA PRO A 216 -9.25 0.40 -6.26
C PRO A 216 -10.43 -0.08 -7.11
N SER A 217 -10.76 -1.38 -7.03
CA SER A 217 -11.86 -2.01 -7.78
C SER A 217 -13.23 -1.82 -7.12
N LYS A 218 -13.29 -1.28 -5.90
CA LYS A 218 -14.53 -0.97 -5.16
C LYS A 218 -15.43 -2.20 -4.92
N THR A 219 -14.82 -3.37 -4.79
CA THR A 219 -15.53 -4.65 -4.66
C THR A 219 -15.77 -5.08 -3.21
N THR A 220 -15.20 -4.36 -2.24
CA THR A 220 -15.13 -4.78 -0.85
C THR A 220 -15.81 -3.75 0.07
N THR A 221 -16.28 -4.23 1.22
CA THR A 221 -17.02 -3.43 2.21
C THR A 221 -16.21 -3.22 3.49
N TYR A 222 -15.60 -4.29 4.00
CA TYR A 222 -14.76 -4.25 5.20
C TYR A 222 -13.69 -5.35 5.16
N ALA A 223 -12.71 -5.25 6.06
CA ALA A 223 -11.73 -6.28 6.31
C ALA A 223 -11.62 -6.56 7.81
N VAL A 224 -11.29 -7.79 8.16
CA VAL A 224 -10.85 -8.17 9.50
C VAL A 224 -9.36 -8.45 9.44
N ILE A 225 -8.58 -7.68 10.19
CA ILE A 225 -7.15 -7.86 10.31
C ILE A 225 -6.87 -8.56 11.63
N SER A 226 -6.03 -9.59 11.66
CA SER A 226 -5.64 -10.29 12.88
C SER A 226 -4.17 -10.64 12.92
N TRP A 227 -3.62 -10.70 14.14
CA TRP A 227 -2.22 -11.06 14.40
C TRP A 227 -2.06 -11.61 15.82
N ALA A 228 -0.96 -12.31 16.06
CA ALA A 228 -0.66 -12.87 17.38
C ALA A 228 -0.35 -11.77 18.41
N SER A 229 -0.81 -11.94 19.66
CA SER A 229 -0.39 -11.06 20.75
C SER A 229 1.08 -11.29 21.09
N GLY A 230 1.77 -10.25 21.52
CA GLY A 230 3.13 -10.37 22.03
C GLY A 230 3.20 -10.95 23.44
N ARG A 231 2.05 -11.09 24.13
CA ARG A 231 1.95 -11.72 25.45
C ARG A 231 1.70 -13.21 25.30
N ALA A 232 2.58 -14.02 25.88
CA ALA A 232 2.44 -15.47 25.87
C ALA A 232 1.08 -15.91 26.45
N GLY A 233 0.37 -16.77 25.74
CA GLY A 233 -0.95 -17.29 26.15
C GLY A 233 -2.12 -16.31 25.98
N ALA A 234 -1.89 -15.07 25.53
CA ALA A 234 -2.98 -14.13 25.27
C ALA A 234 -3.67 -14.42 23.93
N ALA A 235 -4.95 -14.02 23.84
CA ALA A 235 -5.71 -14.13 22.60
C ALA A 235 -5.10 -13.26 21.48
N PRO A 236 -5.24 -13.67 20.21
CA PRO A 236 -4.85 -12.84 19.07
C PRO A 236 -5.55 -11.48 19.08
N HIS A 237 -4.86 -10.45 18.62
CA HIS A 237 -5.45 -9.15 18.38
C HIS A 237 -6.17 -9.14 17.04
N SER A 238 -7.22 -8.31 16.93
CA SER A 238 -7.92 -8.13 15.67
C SER A 238 -8.54 -6.74 15.51
N LEU A 239 -8.66 -6.26 14.29
CA LEU A 239 -9.29 -4.98 13.96
C LEU A 239 -10.31 -5.18 12.84
N LYS A 240 -11.42 -4.45 12.88
CA LYS A 240 -12.38 -4.36 11.78
C LYS A 240 -12.12 -3.05 11.05
N LEU A 241 -11.69 -3.12 9.80
CA LEU A 241 -11.40 -1.96 8.97
C LEU A 241 -12.51 -1.77 7.93
N LEU A 242 -13.07 -0.57 7.84
CA LEU A 242 -14.16 -0.22 6.93
C LEU A 242 -13.63 0.44 5.66
N SER A 243 -14.22 0.09 4.52
CA SER A 243 -13.93 0.73 3.24
C SER A 243 -14.28 2.22 3.30
N PRO A 244 -13.42 3.13 2.78
CA PRO A 244 -13.70 4.56 2.74
C PRO A 244 -15.01 4.89 2.00
N ARG A 245 -15.36 4.12 0.97
CA ARG A 245 -16.62 4.27 0.23
C ARG A 245 -17.82 4.04 1.12
N ILE A 246 -17.82 2.95 1.89
CA ILE A 246 -18.91 2.64 2.83
C ILE A 246 -18.99 3.70 3.92
N ALA A 247 -17.84 4.09 4.46
CA ALA A 247 -17.71 5.12 5.48
C ALA A 247 -18.25 6.50 5.03
N ARG A 248 -18.21 6.80 3.72
CA ARG A 248 -18.73 8.02 3.10
C ARG A 248 -20.22 7.90 2.75
N ASP A 249 -20.61 6.81 2.10
CA ASP A 249 -21.87 6.73 1.35
C ASP A 249 -23.02 6.04 2.10
N ALA A 250 -22.73 5.14 3.05
CA ALA A 250 -23.77 4.38 3.72
C ALA A 250 -24.62 5.27 4.64
N ALA A 251 -25.94 5.03 4.68
CA ALA A 251 -26.88 5.81 5.47
C ALA A 251 -26.60 5.68 6.98
N GLU A 252 -26.24 4.48 7.42
CA GLU A 252 -25.90 4.15 8.80
C GLU A 252 -24.62 4.84 9.28
N MET A 253 -23.82 5.38 8.36
CA MET A 253 -22.56 6.08 8.67
C MET A 253 -22.72 7.61 8.69
N GLN A 254 -23.88 8.14 8.30
CA GLN A 254 -24.07 9.58 8.26
C GLN A 254 -24.09 10.16 9.68
N GLY A 255 -23.24 11.17 9.93
CA GLY A 255 -23.12 11.81 11.24
C GLY A 255 -22.28 11.01 12.27
N VAL A 256 -21.81 9.82 11.92
CA VAL A 256 -20.98 8.99 12.79
C VAL A 256 -19.56 9.55 12.90
N SER A 257 -18.89 9.39 14.05
CA SER A 257 -17.52 9.86 14.24
C SER A 257 -16.56 9.29 13.18
N GLY A 258 -15.77 10.17 12.56
CA GLY A 258 -14.88 9.83 11.45
C GLY A 258 -15.51 9.98 10.06
N ASN A 259 -16.84 10.04 9.94
CA ASN A 259 -17.55 10.23 8.67
C ASN A 259 -17.06 11.49 7.95
N ALA A 260 -16.57 11.29 6.72
CA ALA A 260 -15.95 12.34 5.93
C ALA A 260 -16.11 12.09 4.43
N ASN A 261 -15.74 13.07 3.61
CA ASN A 261 -15.70 13.00 2.14
C ASN A 261 -14.50 12.17 1.63
N TRP A 262 -14.40 10.92 2.10
CA TRP A 262 -13.34 10.00 1.70
C TRP A 262 -13.32 9.75 0.19
N THR A 263 -12.15 9.47 -0.36
CA THR A 263 -11.98 9.07 -1.75
C THR A 263 -11.91 7.55 -1.86
N ASP A 264 -12.20 6.99 -3.04
CA ASP A 264 -12.14 5.54 -3.23
C ASP A 264 -10.70 4.99 -3.17
N GLY A 265 -9.71 5.87 -3.37
CA GLY A 265 -8.28 5.54 -3.22
C GLY A 265 -7.75 5.65 -1.79
N ASP A 266 -8.56 6.12 -0.83
CA ASP A 266 -8.15 6.19 0.56
C ASP A 266 -7.97 4.81 1.19
N ARG A 267 -7.17 4.78 2.26
CA ARG A 267 -7.00 3.58 3.08
C ARG A 267 -8.24 3.30 3.92
N PHE A 268 -8.50 2.02 4.14
CA PHE A 268 -9.55 1.57 5.05
C PHE A 268 -9.28 2.07 6.47
N ARG A 269 -10.35 2.31 7.23
CA ARG A 269 -10.29 2.92 8.57
C ARG A 269 -10.77 1.97 9.64
N ASN A 270 -10.05 1.91 10.76
CA ASN A 270 -10.42 1.06 11.88
C ASN A 270 -11.76 1.50 12.49
N CYS A 271 -12.73 0.60 12.56
CA CYS A 271 -13.89 0.75 13.41
C CYS A 271 -13.46 0.58 14.86
N ARG A 272 -13.89 1.52 15.71
CA ARG A 272 -13.45 1.52 17.10
C ARG A 272 -14.14 0.39 17.88
N SER A 273 -13.36 -0.28 18.72
CA SER A 273 -13.87 -1.29 19.69
C SER A 273 -14.30 -0.66 21.01
N ASN A 274 -13.78 0.52 21.33
CA ASN A 274 -14.15 1.32 22.50
C ASN A 274 -13.98 2.82 22.18
N ALA A 275 -14.48 3.71 23.03
CA ALA A 275 -14.48 5.16 22.79
C ALA A 275 -13.06 5.73 22.54
N ASP A 276 -12.09 5.23 23.31
CA ASP A 276 -10.69 5.68 23.28
C ASP A 276 -9.86 5.04 22.15
N ASN A 277 -10.43 4.10 21.40
CA ASN A 277 -9.74 3.32 20.36
C ASN A 277 -8.43 2.68 20.87
N SER A 278 -8.50 2.06 22.05
CA SER A 278 -7.38 1.43 22.75
C SER A 278 -7.43 -0.09 22.76
N GLU A 279 -8.52 -0.69 22.28
CA GLU A 279 -8.70 -2.14 22.17
C GLU A 279 -8.61 -2.63 20.71
N ALA A 280 -7.78 -3.65 20.48
CA ALA A 280 -7.71 -4.35 19.20
C ALA A 280 -8.57 -5.61 19.24
N ASN A 281 -9.89 -5.44 19.11
CA ASN A 281 -10.83 -6.55 19.00
C ASN A 281 -11.93 -6.31 17.96
N ALA A 282 -11.88 -7.02 16.83
CA ALA A 282 -12.88 -6.91 15.76
C ALA A 282 -14.28 -7.39 16.19
N ALA A 283 -14.41 -8.25 17.20
CA ALA A 283 -15.69 -8.75 17.68
C ALA A 283 -16.48 -7.67 18.44
N THR A 284 -15.80 -6.74 19.11
CA THR A 284 -16.43 -5.62 19.82
C THR A 284 -16.45 -4.33 19.00
N ALA A 285 -15.87 -4.33 17.79
CA ALA A 285 -15.86 -3.18 16.90
C ALA A 285 -17.28 -2.80 16.46
N ASP A 286 -17.63 -1.53 16.69
CA ASP A 286 -18.94 -0.95 16.37
C ASP A 286 -18.76 0.26 15.44
N CYS A 287 -18.80 0.00 14.13
CA CYS A 287 -18.60 1.02 13.11
C CYS A 287 -19.69 2.09 13.12
N THR A 288 -20.94 1.73 13.45
CA THR A 288 -22.10 2.62 13.29
C THR A 288 -22.36 3.46 14.55
N LYS A 289 -21.93 3.00 15.72
CA LYS A 289 -22.07 3.75 16.98
C LYS A 289 -20.79 4.46 17.43
N LEU A 290 -19.66 3.75 17.42
CA LEU A 290 -18.38 4.31 17.87
C LEU A 290 -17.62 4.99 16.74
N GLY A 291 -18.03 4.72 15.50
CA GLY A 291 -17.41 5.26 14.31
C GLY A 291 -16.07 4.64 14.02
N PHE A 292 -15.26 5.38 13.28
CA PHE A 292 -13.99 4.90 12.77
C PHE A 292 -12.87 5.92 12.99
N GLY A 293 -11.64 5.46 12.80
CA GLY A 293 -10.45 6.21 13.18
C GLY A 293 -9.27 5.93 12.28
N THR A 294 -8.14 5.60 12.90
CA THR A 294 -6.83 5.40 12.27
C THR A 294 -6.79 4.21 11.30
N ASP A 295 -5.79 4.18 10.43
CA ASP A 295 -5.40 3.06 9.57
C ASP A 295 -4.16 2.30 10.11
N ALA A 296 -3.70 2.66 11.30
CA ALA A 296 -2.50 2.10 11.94
C ALA A 296 -2.75 1.76 13.41
N TRP A 297 -2.03 0.76 13.93
CA TRP A 297 -2.08 0.33 15.33
C TRP A 297 -0.71 0.34 15.98
N GLY A 298 -0.63 0.77 17.24
CA GLY A 298 0.65 0.91 17.92
C GLY A 298 0.58 1.49 19.31
N SER A 299 1.69 2.12 19.72
CA SER A 299 1.85 2.73 21.04
C SER A 299 2.42 4.14 20.91
N SER A 300 2.02 5.02 21.82
CA SER A 300 2.52 6.40 21.91
C SER A 300 3.28 6.64 23.21
N VAL A 301 4.14 7.66 23.20
CA VAL A 301 4.93 8.15 24.33
C VAL A 301 4.93 9.68 24.32
N THR A 302 4.68 10.28 25.48
CA THR A 302 4.75 11.74 25.71
C THR A 302 5.87 12.12 26.68
N ARG A 303 6.55 11.13 27.29
CA ARG A 303 7.69 11.29 28.19
C ARG A 303 8.99 10.93 27.45
N PHE A 304 9.83 11.92 27.18
CA PHE A 304 10.99 11.81 26.28
C PHE A 304 12.28 11.52 27.05
N ASP A 305 12.26 10.47 27.87
CA ASP A 305 13.41 9.99 28.63
C ASP A 305 13.53 8.46 28.54
N VAL A 306 14.59 7.92 29.14
CA VAL A 306 14.91 6.48 29.08
C VAL A 306 13.75 5.61 29.58
N GLU A 307 13.08 6.01 30.67
CA GLU A 307 11.94 5.27 31.23
C GLU A 307 10.71 5.34 30.32
N GLY A 308 10.41 6.53 29.78
CA GLY A 308 9.30 6.74 28.84
C GLY A 308 9.46 5.92 27.57
N PHE A 309 10.68 5.88 27.01
CA PHE A 309 11.00 5.07 25.83
C PHE A 309 10.89 3.57 26.10
N ALA A 310 11.48 3.08 27.20
CA ALA A 310 11.38 1.67 27.58
C ALA A 310 9.92 1.23 27.81
N ALA A 311 9.11 2.08 28.44
CA ALA A 311 7.69 1.81 28.64
C ALA A 311 6.91 1.78 27.31
N GLY A 312 7.22 2.70 26.37
CA GLY A 312 6.65 2.70 25.02
C GLY A 312 7.01 1.43 24.24
N ASP A 313 8.28 1.05 24.26
CA ASP A 313 8.78 -0.15 23.58
C ASP A 313 8.14 -1.42 24.15
N THR A 314 8.00 -1.51 25.48
CA THR A 314 7.30 -2.62 26.15
C THR A 314 5.81 -2.68 25.76
N ARG A 315 5.13 -1.53 25.68
CA ARG A 315 3.73 -1.49 25.20
C ARG A 315 3.61 -1.96 23.76
N PHE A 316 4.50 -1.54 22.87
CA PHE A 316 4.48 -1.99 21.48
C PHE A 316 4.77 -3.48 21.34
N ALA A 317 5.74 -4.00 22.10
CA ALA A 317 6.05 -5.43 22.13
C ALA A 317 4.85 -6.27 22.58
N ASN A 318 4.07 -5.79 23.56
CA ASN A 318 2.85 -6.47 23.98
C ASN A 318 1.80 -6.60 22.86
N TRP A 319 1.79 -5.67 21.89
CA TRP A 319 0.92 -5.80 20.71
C TRP A 319 1.38 -6.89 19.73
N GLY A 320 2.63 -7.38 19.80
CA GLY A 320 3.13 -8.45 18.93
C GLY A 320 3.52 -8.02 17.52
N LEU A 321 3.64 -6.72 17.27
CA LEU A 321 4.00 -6.12 15.97
C LEU A 321 5.44 -5.58 15.94
N ASP A 322 6.23 -5.86 16.97
CA ASP A 322 7.57 -5.33 17.20
C ASP A 322 8.69 -6.16 16.53
N LYS A 323 8.35 -7.24 15.83
CA LYS A 323 9.32 -8.20 15.27
C LYS A 323 9.17 -8.33 13.76
N ALA A 324 10.32 -8.39 13.08
CA ALA A 324 10.36 -8.84 11.69
C ALA A 324 9.84 -10.28 11.60
N GLY A 325 9.08 -10.58 10.55
CA GLY A 325 8.43 -11.87 10.36
C GLY A 325 7.09 -12.04 11.07
N ALA A 326 6.66 -11.10 11.91
CA ALA A 326 5.33 -11.16 12.53
C ALA A 326 4.23 -11.25 11.45
N GLU A 327 3.39 -12.28 11.55
CA GLU A 327 2.34 -12.55 10.56
C GLU A 327 1.06 -11.77 10.88
N VAL A 328 0.53 -11.12 9.85
CA VAL A 328 -0.74 -10.40 9.89
C VAL A 328 -1.64 -10.96 8.79
N THR A 329 -2.83 -11.39 9.17
CA THR A 329 -3.83 -11.94 8.26
C THR A 329 -4.92 -10.90 7.99
N PHE A 330 -5.26 -10.72 6.73
CA PHE A 330 -6.31 -9.86 6.22
C PHE A 330 -7.41 -10.73 5.63
N ALA A 331 -8.56 -10.79 6.28
CA ALA A 331 -9.78 -11.39 5.75
C ALA A 331 -10.63 -10.29 5.12
N ILE A 332 -10.87 -10.37 3.82
CA ILE A 332 -11.55 -9.35 3.02
C ILE A 332 -13.00 -9.76 2.78
N HIS A 333 -13.94 -8.86 3.04
CA HIS A 333 -15.37 -9.11 2.92
C HIS A 333 -16.04 -8.12 1.98
N ALA A 334 -17.14 -8.56 1.36
CA ALA A 334 -17.99 -7.77 0.47
C ALA A 334 -19.47 -7.73 0.93
N ASP A 335 -19.76 -8.29 2.11
CA ASP A 335 -21.09 -8.37 2.70
C ASP A 335 -21.36 -7.24 3.72
N ASP A 336 -22.52 -7.31 4.38
CA ASP A 336 -23.02 -6.33 5.35
C ASP A 336 -22.60 -6.58 6.82
N GLY A 337 -21.67 -7.50 7.09
CA GLY A 337 -21.16 -7.81 8.45
C GLY A 337 -20.46 -6.65 9.17
N TRP A 338 -20.28 -5.51 8.50
CA TRP A 338 -19.81 -4.27 9.11
C TRP A 338 -20.91 -3.51 9.88
N LYS A 339 -22.19 -3.74 9.58
CA LYS A 339 -23.32 -2.97 10.14
C LYS A 339 -23.59 -3.24 11.61
N THR A 340 -23.21 -4.42 12.10
CA THR A 340 -23.47 -4.87 13.47
C THR A 340 -22.18 -5.26 14.19
N VAL A 341 -22.22 -5.13 15.52
CA VAL A 341 -21.17 -5.64 16.39
C VAL A 341 -21.01 -7.15 16.16
N ASN A 342 -19.77 -7.59 15.96
CA ASN A 342 -19.42 -8.97 15.61
C ASN A 342 -20.08 -9.53 14.33
N GLY A 343 -20.62 -8.68 13.44
CA GLY A 343 -21.35 -9.13 12.24
C GLY A 343 -20.53 -9.94 11.21
N GLN A 344 -19.20 -9.97 11.36
CA GLN A 344 -18.30 -10.81 10.58
C GLN A 344 -18.35 -12.30 10.99
N GLN A 345 -18.89 -12.63 12.16
CA GLN A 345 -18.86 -13.99 12.69
C GLN A 345 -19.59 -14.95 11.75
N GLY A 346 -18.92 -16.04 11.37
CA GLY A 346 -19.47 -17.04 10.45
C GLY A 346 -19.56 -16.60 8.98
N LYS A 347 -19.04 -15.41 8.63
CA LYS A 347 -18.97 -14.95 7.24
C LYS A 347 -17.71 -15.47 6.56
N THR A 348 -17.85 -15.89 5.31
CA THR A 348 -16.73 -16.32 4.46
C THR A 348 -16.07 -15.10 3.81
N PRO A 349 -14.78 -14.85 4.02
CA PRO A 349 -14.05 -13.82 3.29
C PRO A 349 -14.03 -14.14 1.79
N ILE A 350 -14.14 -13.12 0.94
CA ILE A 350 -13.96 -13.26 -0.51
C ILE A 350 -12.49 -13.43 -0.90
N ALA A 351 -11.57 -13.01 -0.02
CA ALA A 351 -10.15 -13.26 -0.13
C ALA A 351 -9.49 -13.22 1.26
N THR A 352 -8.41 -13.98 1.42
CA THR A 352 -7.57 -13.97 2.63
C THR A 352 -6.12 -13.79 2.23
N TYR A 353 -5.41 -12.86 2.87
CA TYR A 353 -4.00 -12.61 2.64
C TYR A 353 -3.23 -12.65 3.95
N THR A 354 -2.11 -13.37 3.97
CA THR A 354 -1.17 -13.33 5.10
C THR A 354 0.11 -12.65 4.67
N LEU A 355 0.48 -11.60 5.39
CA LEU A 355 1.71 -10.83 5.16
C LEU A 355 2.60 -10.91 6.39
N LYS A 356 3.90 -10.75 6.18
CA LYS A 356 4.88 -10.62 7.24
C LYS A 356 5.31 -9.17 7.38
N VAL A 357 5.46 -8.69 8.61
CA VAL A 357 6.18 -7.45 8.89
C VAL A 357 7.62 -7.64 8.40
N LYS A 358 7.97 -7.04 7.26
CA LYS A 358 9.31 -7.19 6.66
C LYS A 358 10.39 -6.68 7.61
N ASN A 359 10.14 -5.52 8.17
CA ASN A 359 11.03 -4.82 9.08
C ASN A 359 10.19 -4.13 10.15
N ALA A 360 10.48 -4.38 11.43
CA ALA A 360 9.77 -3.75 12.54
C ALA A 360 10.18 -2.27 12.72
N ALA A 361 9.32 -1.46 13.34
CA ALA A 361 9.65 -0.07 13.67
C ALA A 361 10.85 -0.05 14.63
N TYR A 362 11.72 0.96 14.52
CA TYR A 362 12.88 1.08 15.41
C TYR A 362 12.43 1.26 16.87
N PRO A 363 13.02 0.56 17.86
CA PRO A 363 12.81 0.85 19.28
C PRO A 363 13.13 2.31 19.61
N LEU A 364 12.28 2.95 20.42
CA LEU A 364 12.45 4.36 20.78
C LEU A 364 13.78 4.60 21.49
N ALA A 365 14.25 3.62 22.27
CA ALA A 365 15.53 3.71 22.97
C ALA A 365 16.77 3.75 22.04
N GLN A 366 16.64 3.37 20.75
CA GLN A 366 17.78 3.26 19.84
C GLN A 366 18.18 4.55 19.13
N PHE A 367 17.37 5.61 19.20
CA PHE A 367 17.65 6.85 18.48
C PHE A 367 17.10 8.07 19.21
N SER A 368 17.81 9.19 19.11
CA SER A 368 17.38 10.42 19.75
C SER A 368 16.19 11.05 19.00
N PRO A 369 15.39 11.91 19.66
CA PRO A 369 14.36 12.69 18.98
C PRO A 369 14.88 13.52 17.79
N GLN A 370 16.16 13.93 17.82
CA GLN A 370 16.80 14.64 16.71
C GLN A 370 17.08 13.76 15.49
N ALA A 371 16.92 12.44 15.58
CA ALA A 371 17.06 11.55 14.43
C ALA A 371 15.80 11.52 13.54
N TYR A 372 14.67 12.04 14.02
CA TYR A 372 13.45 12.17 13.22
C TYR A 372 13.62 13.21 12.11
N PRO A 373 12.91 13.03 10.97
CA PRO A 373 12.75 14.14 10.04
C PRO A 373 12.00 15.29 10.75
N GLN A 374 12.29 16.54 10.41
CA GLN A 374 11.64 17.69 11.02
C GLN A 374 11.77 18.94 10.14
N PHE A 375 10.97 19.96 10.46
CA PHE A 375 11.20 21.32 9.99
C PHE A 375 12.07 22.05 11.03
N LEU A 376 13.30 22.40 10.65
CA LEU A 376 14.22 23.16 11.50
C LEU A 376 13.76 24.60 11.65
N THR A 377 13.20 25.14 10.57
CA THR A 377 12.56 26.46 10.52
C THR A 377 11.28 26.37 9.69
N ILE A 378 10.35 27.27 9.97
CA ILE A 378 9.14 27.47 9.16
C ILE A 378 8.81 28.96 9.08
N SER A 379 8.49 29.43 7.87
CA SER A 379 8.10 30.80 7.56
C SER A 379 6.88 30.79 6.63
N PRO A 380 5.86 31.66 6.80
CA PRO A 380 5.73 32.68 7.83
C PRO A 380 5.58 32.06 9.23
N THR A 381 5.50 32.90 10.27
CA THR A 381 5.41 32.41 11.66
C THR A 381 4.19 31.50 11.85
N GLU A 382 4.22 30.61 12.85
CA GLU A 382 3.10 29.69 13.10
C GLU A 382 1.77 30.42 13.37
N ALA A 383 1.82 31.60 14.00
CA ALA A 383 0.65 32.45 14.19
C ALA A 383 0.05 32.93 12.85
N GLU A 384 0.91 33.36 11.90
CA GLU A 384 0.48 33.78 10.57
C GLU A 384 -0.03 32.59 9.74
N ILE A 385 0.61 31.42 9.86
CA ILE A 385 0.16 30.17 9.25
C ILE A 385 -1.24 29.81 9.74
N VAL A 386 -1.48 29.85 11.04
CA VAL A 386 -2.79 29.57 11.65
C VAL A 386 -3.84 30.57 11.19
N ALA A 387 -3.51 31.86 11.10
CA ALA A 387 -4.41 32.88 10.54
C ALA A 387 -4.74 32.60 9.06
N ALA A 388 -3.75 32.17 8.28
CA ALA A 388 -3.92 31.80 6.89
C ALA A 388 -4.78 30.53 6.70
N PHE A 389 -4.64 29.51 7.57
CA PHE A 389 -5.50 28.31 7.55
C PHE A 389 -6.98 28.62 7.80
N LYS A 390 -7.31 29.73 8.47
CA LYS A 390 -8.68 30.18 8.71
C LYS A 390 -9.25 31.01 7.56
N THR A 391 -8.40 31.50 6.67
CA THR A 391 -8.76 32.44 5.61
C THR A 391 -8.51 31.81 4.22
N GLY A 392 -7.51 32.28 3.47
CA GLY A 392 -7.23 31.88 2.09
C GLY A 392 -6.12 30.84 1.92
N GLY A 393 -5.33 30.57 2.96
CA GLY A 393 -4.12 29.75 2.88
C GLY A 393 -2.88 30.56 2.48
N GLY A 394 -1.84 29.87 2.04
CA GLY A 394 -0.55 30.47 1.70
C GLY A 394 0.48 29.44 1.28
N THR A 395 1.75 29.80 1.42
CA THR A 395 2.88 28.91 1.15
C THR A 395 3.86 29.01 2.31
N ALA A 396 4.20 27.87 2.90
CA ALA A 396 5.22 27.78 3.94
C ALA A 396 6.59 27.46 3.32
N GLN A 397 7.61 28.20 3.71
CA GLN A 397 9.01 27.89 3.44
C GLN A 397 9.59 27.19 4.67
N VAL A 398 10.24 26.06 4.46
CA VAL A 398 10.82 25.26 5.54
C VAL A 398 12.26 24.87 5.24
N GLU A 399 13.06 24.79 6.30
CA GLU A 399 14.33 24.08 6.28
C GLU A 399 14.09 22.64 6.79
N LEU A 400 14.47 21.65 5.99
CA LEU A 400 14.26 20.24 6.22
C LEU A 400 15.45 19.62 6.93
N GLN A 401 15.16 18.83 7.95
CA GLN A 401 16.08 17.82 8.45
C GLN A 401 15.70 16.45 7.87
N ALA A 402 16.70 15.74 7.34
CA ALA A 402 16.54 14.36 6.91
C ALA A 402 16.44 13.39 8.10
N ALA A 403 15.72 12.29 7.91
CA ALA A 403 15.71 11.21 8.88
C ALA A 403 17.09 10.56 8.98
N THR A 404 17.56 10.30 10.19
CA THR A 404 18.80 9.57 10.44
C THR A 404 18.44 8.21 11.07
N PRO A 405 18.52 7.10 10.32
CA PRO A 405 18.27 5.78 10.91
C PRO A 405 19.31 5.47 11.99
N PRO A 406 18.99 4.65 13.00
CA PRO A 406 19.98 4.19 13.98
C PRO A 406 21.11 3.41 13.31
N ALA A 407 22.21 3.20 14.03
CA ALA A 407 23.36 2.43 13.53
C ALA A 407 22.93 1.05 12.99
N GLY A 408 23.37 0.71 11.77
CA GLY A 408 22.97 -0.51 11.07
C GLY A 408 21.59 -0.46 10.40
N GLY A 409 20.87 0.65 10.52
CA GLY A 409 19.63 0.90 9.78
C GLY A 409 19.88 1.14 8.30
N LEU A 410 18.87 0.86 7.48
CA LEU A 410 18.93 1.06 6.03
C LEU A 410 18.86 2.56 5.68
N PRO A 411 19.53 2.99 4.59
CA PRO A 411 19.39 4.36 4.09
C PRO A 411 17.93 4.75 3.88
N MET A 412 17.61 6.01 4.17
CA MET A 412 16.25 6.54 4.04
C MET A 412 16.20 7.67 3.02
N ALA A 413 15.13 7.67 2.20
CA ALA A 413 14.83 8.73 1.25
C ALA A 413 13.47 9.35 1.53
N ARG A 414 13.32 10.64 1.20
CA ARG A 414 12.05 11.35 1.33
C ARG A 414 11.00 10.71 0.42
N SER A 415 9.89 10.26 1.00
CA SER A 415 8.75 9.72 0.24
C SER A 415 7.60 10.72 0.10
N SER A 416 7.42 11.63 1.05
CA SER A 416 6.34 12.63 0.98
C SER A 416 6.69 13.92 1.72
N LEU A 417 6.25 15.03 1.17
CA LEU A 417 6.17 16.34 1.82
C LEU A 417 4.83 16.96 1.45
N TYR A 418 4.00 17.34 2.41
CA TYR A 418 2.65 17.80 2.11
C TYR A 418 2.06 18.72 3.18
N SER A 419 0.98 19.42 2.83
CA SER A 419 0.02 19.98 3.79
C SER A 419 -1.35 19.31 3.65
N PHE A 420 -2.10 19.24 4.75
CA PHE A 420 -3.46 18.72 4.79
C PHE A 420 -4.30 19.55 5.76
N ARG A 421 -5.61 19.59 5.51
CA ARG A 421 -6.56 20.27 6.40
C ARG A 421 -7.94 19.67 6.29
N GLN A 422 -8.71 19.83 7.37
CA GLN A 422 -10.10 19.45 7.44
C GLN A 422 -10.90 20.37 8.36
N GLY A 423 -12.21 20.28 8.26
CA GLY A 423 -13.15 21.09 9.02
C GLY A 423 -14.48 20.39 9.22
N ALA A 424 -15.20 20.79 10.27
CA ALA A 424 -16.60 20.40 10.42
C ALA A 424 -17.41 20.94 9.23
N LYS A 425 -18.30 20.11 8.70
CA LYS A 425 -19.16 20.50 7.58
C LYS A 425 -20.10 21.65 7.98
N ALA A 426 -20.35 22.58 7.05
CA ALA A 426 -21.30 23.66 7.24
C ALA A 426 -22.75 23.15 7.28
N ALA A 427 -23.60 23.76 8.12
CA ALA A 427 -24.99 23.33 8.32
C ALA A 427 -25.85 23.35 7.03
N SER A 428 -25.52 24.23 6.07
CA SER A 428 -26.21 24.33 4.78
C SER A 428 -25.77 23.29 3.73
N ALA A 429 -24.71 22.53 3.98
CA ALA A 429 -24.20 21.54 3.04
C ALA A 429 -24.88 20.17 3.25
N THR A 430 -24.99 19.35 2.21
CA THR A 430 -25.42 17.93 2.26
C THR A 430 -24.21 16.98 2.27
N GLY A 431 -24.34 15.76 2.80
CA GLY A 431 -23.23 14.79 2.88
C GLY A 431 -22.49 14.71 4.23
N PRO A 432 -21.21 14.28 4.26
CA PRO A 432 -20.58 13.73 5.46
C PRO A 432 -20.16 14.78 6.51
N ALA A 433 -20.09 14.39 7.78
CA ALA A 433 -19.90 15.31 8.91
C ALA A 433 -18.59 16.13 8.89
N THR A 434 -17.54 15.57 8.30
CA THR A 434 -16.23 16.23 8.17
C THR A 434 -15.88 16.46 6.70
N VAL A 435 -15.43 17.67 6.37
CA VAL A 435 -14.86 17.99 5.06
C VAL A 435 -13.33 17.95 5.17
N ARG A 436 -12.74 17.04 4.42
CA ARG A 436 -11.30 16.85 4.25
C ARG A 436 -10.88 17.39 2.89
N THR A 437 -9.62 17.77 2.79
CA THR A 437 -9.00 18.18 1.52
C THR A 437 -8.03 17.11 1.04
N ALA A 438 -7.76 17.06 -0.27
CA ALA A 438 -6.61 16.31 -0.75
C ALA A 438 -5.32 16.92 -0.17
N SER A 439 -4.33 16.09 0.15
CA SER A 439 -3.03 16.58 0.59
C SER A 439 -2.38 17.36 -0.55
N MET A 440 -1.86 18.55 -0.24
CA MET A 440 -1.19 19.42 -1.20
C MET A 440 0.32 19.14 -1.14
N PRO A 441 0.95 18.67 -2.23
CA PRO A 441 2.36 18.30 -2.21
C PRO A 441 3.26 19.54 -2.09
N GLY A 442 4.31 19.43 -1.28
CA GLY A 442 5.40 20.41 -1.23
C GLY A 442 6.46 20.15 -2.31
N THR A 443 7.19 21.20 -2.68
CA THR A 443 8.32 21.14 -3.61
C THR A 443 9.61 21.37 -2.85
N VAL A 444 10.61 20.53 -3.08
CA VAL A 444 11.93 20.66 -2.44
C VAL A 444 12.90 21.36 -3.39
N GLY A 445 13.69 22.28 -2.83
CA GLY A 445 14.75 22.96 -3.53
C GLY A 445 15.84 22.01 -4.02
N ALA A 446 16.64 22.48 -4.98
CA ALA A 446 17.73 21.68 -5.56
C ALA A 446 18.81 21.30 -4.53
N ASP A 447 18.90 22.05 -3.43
CA ASP A 447 19.79 21.76 -2.30
C ASP A 447 19.35 20.52 -1.48
N GLY A 448 18.12 20.03 -1.67
CA GLY A 448 17.52 18.95 -0.90
C GLY A 448 17.19 19.30 0.56
N LYS A 449 17.46 20.55 0.99
CA LYS A 449 17.39 21.03 2.38
C LYS A 449 16.30 22.06 2.59
N THR A 450 15.88 22.80 1.57
CA THR A 450 14.80 23.77 1.68
C THR A 450 13.58 23.29 0.92
N ALA A 451 12.37 23.69 1.36
CA ALA A 451 11.16 23.34 0.64
C ALA A 451 10.06 24.39 0.78
N SER A 452 9.21 24.42 -0.24
CA SER A 452 8.02 25.26 -0.35
C SER A 452 6.78 24.38 -0.30
N ILE A 453 5.93 24.56 0.71
CA ILE A 453 4.72 23.76 0.91
C ILE A 453 3.49 24.66 0.74
N PRO A 454 2.72 24.51 -0.34
CA PRO A 454 1.46 25.23 -0.46
C PRO A 454 0.45 24.67 0.53
N PHE A 455 -0.39 25.52 1.09
CA PHE A 455 -1.50 25.13 1.96
C PHE A 455 -2.71 26.03 1.73
N GLY A 456 -3.91 25.49 1.84
CA GLY A 456 -5.14 26.26 1.67
C GLY A 456 -5.73 26.75 3.00
N GLY A 457 -6.70 27.65 2.90
CA GLY A 457 -7.45 28.16 4.06
C GLY A 457 -8.64 27.26 4.43
N LYS A 458 -9.78 27.85 4.84
CA LYS A 458 -10.96 27.07 5.21
C LYS A 458 -11.40 26.12 4.07
N PRO A 459 -11.57 24.81 4.30
CA PRO A 459 -12.06 23.91 3.26
C PRO A 459 -13.42 24.34 2.69
N ASP A 460 -13.62 24.11 1.39
CA ASP A 460 -14.89 24.41 0.73
C ASP A 460 -16.00 23.52 1.29
N GLY A 461 -17.12 24.12 1.70
CA GLY A 461 -18.21 23.41 2.38
C GLY A 461 -18.00 23.14 3.87
N ALA A 462 -16.85 23.50 4.45
CA ALA A 462 -16.64 23.48 5.90
C ALA A 462 -17.09 24.79 6.57
N ALA A 463 -17.55 24.70 7.81
CA ALA A 463 -17.88 25.84 8.67
C ALA A 463 -16.62 26.59 9.14
N ALA A 464 -15.55 25.84 9.46
CA ALA A 464 -14.24 26.36 9.85
C ALA A 464 -13.18 25.29 9.62
N THR A 465 -11.90 25.69 9.56
CA THR A 465 -10.79 24.75 9.72
C THR A 465 -10.75 24.31 11.19
N SER A 466 -10.79 23.01 11.43
CA SER A 466 -10.68 22.42 12.78
C SER A 466 -9.44 21.55 12.96
N TYR A 467 -8.71 21.31 11.87
CA TYR A 467 -7.43 20.62 11.90
C TYR A 467 -6.63 20.97 10.65
N ALA A 468 -5.34 21.20 10.81
CA ALA A 468 -4.39 21.31 9.72
C ALA A 468 -3.06 20.64 10.08
N GLU A 469 -2.31 20.20 9.09
CA GLU A 469 -0.97 19.65 9.31
C GLU A 469 -0.04 19.93 8.13
N PHE A 470 1.25 19.96 8.45
CA PHE A 470 2.33 19.74 7.49
C PHE A 470 3.00 18.41 7.82
N GLY A 471 3.19 17.56 6.81
CA GLY A 471 3.75 16.22 6.97
C GLY A 471 5.03 16.02 6.16
N LEU A 472 5.98 15.29 6.75
CA LEU A 472 7.24 14.90 6.12
C LEU A 472 7.52 13.42 6.43
N THR A 473 7.71 12.61 5.39
CA THR A 473 7.97 11.16 5.52
C THR A 473 9.25 10.79 4.81
N TYR A 474 10.05 9.96 5.46
CA TYR A 474 11.19 9.26 4.91
C TYR A 474 10.95 7.76 4.99
N THR A 475 11.38 7.01 3.98
CA THR A 475 11.23 5.56 3.90
C THR A 475 12.56 4.90 3.59
N ASP A 476 12.76 3.71 4.14
CA ASP A 476 13.84 2.81 3.72
C ASP A 476 13.45 1.95 2.51
N ARG A 477 12.22 2.10 2.00
CA ARG A 477 11.59 1.28 0.94
C ARG A 477 11.52 -0.23 1.25
N ASN A 478 11.84 -0.63 2.47
CA ASN A 478 11.87 -2.01 2.94
C ASN A 478 10.88 -2.25 4.08
N GLY A 479 9.80 -1.46 4.12
CA GLY A 479 8.72 -1.62 5.08
C GLY A 479 8.91 -0.82 6.37
N ARG A 480 9.83 0.15 6.42
CA ARG A 480 9.89 1.16 7.48
C ARG A 480 9.72 2.58 6.94
N GLU A 481 9.11 3.41 7.76
CA GLU A 481 9.06 4.86 7.59
C GLU A 481 9.40 5.57 8.90
N MET A 482 10.08 6.71 8.76
CA MET A 482 10.15 7.74 9.79
C MET A 482 9.31 8.92 9.32
N HIS A 483 8.43 9.39 10.19
CA HIS A 483 7.42 10.35 9.82
C HIS A 483 7.32 11.47 10.84
N TYR A 484 7.10 12.68 10.35
CA TYR A 484 6.95 13.88 11.12
C TYR A 484 5.67 14.59 10.71
N THR A 485 4.92 15.09 11.70
CA THR A 485 3.79 15.99 11.46
C THR A 485 3.85 17.16 12.42
N LEU A 486 3.76 18.37 11.86
CA LEU A 486 3.42 19.58 12.57
C LEU A 486 1.91 19.79 12.46
N GLN A 487 1.19 19.63 13.57
CA GLN A 487 -0.27 19.61 13.61
C GLN A 487 -0.82 20.84 14.33
N TYR A 488 -1.88 21.42 13.77
CA TYR A 488 -2.65 22.51 14.33
C TYR A 488 -4.07 22.02 14.63
N GLN A 489 -4.45 22.01 15.90
CA GLN A 489 -5.77 21.55 16.36
C GLN A 489 -6.37 22.42 17.46
#